data_AF-A0A8T7GMY7-F1
#
_entry.id   AF-A0A8T7GMY7-F1
#
_cell.length_a   1.000
_cell.length_b   1.000
_cell.length_c   1.000
_cell.angle_alpha   90.00
_cell.angle_beta   90.00
_cell.angle_gamma   90.00
#
_symmetry.space_group_name_H-M   'P 1'
#
loop_
_entity.id
_entity.type
_entity.pdbx_description
1 polymer ?
#
loop_
_entity_poly.entity_id
_entity_poly.type
_entity_poly.pdbx_seq_one_letter_code
_entity_poly.pdbx_strand_id
1 'polypeptide(L)' 'MTEHSLKRCLIAGRFQPFHLGHLELVKQAKINFKEIIIVIGSSQFNHLFKDPFTSGER' A
#
# COMPACT_ATOMS: atom_id res chain seq x y z
N MET A 1 -0.16 -32.05 1.63
CA MET A 1 -0.95 -30.82 1.44
C MET A 1 0.02 -29.72 1.07
N THR A 2 0.16 -29.38 -0.21
CA THR A 2 1.04 -28.29 -0.64
C THR A 2 0.46 -26.97 -0.14
N GLU A 3 1.17 -26.30 0.76
CA GLU A 3 0.86 -24.94 1.20
C GLU A 3 0.75 -24.01 -0.02
N HIS A 4 -0.48 -23.73 -0.46
CA HIS A 4 -0.72 -22.58 -1.33
C HIS A 4 -0.77 -21.34 -0.44
N SER A 5 0.39 -20.92 0.08
CA SER A 5 0.54 -19.55 0.58
C SER A 5 0.05 -18.62 -0.52
N LEU A 6 -0.92 -17.76 -0.25
CA LEU A 6 -1.43 -16.83 -1.25
C LEU A 6 -0.25 -16.06 -1.85
N LYS A 7 -0.12 -16.10 -3.19
CA LYS A 7 1.13 -15.68 -3.84
C LYS A 7 1.40 -14.19 -3.66
N ARG A 8 0.37 -13.34 -3.79
CA ARG A 8 0.48 -11.87 -3.82
C ARG A 8 -0.72 -11.19 -3.17
N CYS A 9 -0.46 -10.13 -2.40
CA CYS A 9 -1.46 -9.18 -1.92
C CYS A 9 -1.29 -7.85 -2.67
N LEU A 10 -2.38 -7.26 -3.15
CA LEU A 10 -2.38 -5.90 -3.69
C LEU A 10 -3.06 -4.96 -2.70
N ILE A 11 -2.34 -3.92 -2.28
CA ILE A 11 -2.85 -2.87 -1.40
C ILE A 11 -2.82 -1.56 -2.17
N ALA A 12 -4.00 -1.03 -2.49
CA ALA A 12 -4.15 0.24 -3.18
C ALA A 12 -4.53 1.36 -2.20
N GLY A 13 -3.88 2.51 -2.30
CA GLY A 13 -4.16 3.66 -1.44
C GLY A 13 -3.56 4.95 -1.98
N ARG A 14 -4.08 6.09 -1.52
CA ARG A 14 -3.49 7.40 -1.83
C ARG A 14 -2.29 7.70 -0.95
N PHE A 15 -2.26 7.21 0.29
CA PHE A 15 -1.15 7.41 1.24
C PHE A 15 -0.74 8.89 1.40
N GLN A 16 -1.73 9.77 1.58
CA GLN A 16 -1.56 11.23 1.71
C GLN A 16 -1.91 11.71 3.15
N PRO A 17 -1.07 11.51 4.18
CA PRO A 17 0.17 10.73 4.21
C PRO A 17 -0.07 9.24 4.52
N PHE A 18 1.01 8.47 4.53
CA PHE A 18 1.01 7.16 5.18
C PHE A 18 0.78 7.31 6.70
N HIS A 19 0.06 6.38 7.33
CA HIS A 19 -0.33 6.44 8.75
C HIS A 19 -0.46 5.03 9.35
N LEU A 20 -0.70 4.93 10.66
CA LEU A 20 -0.70 3.65 11.39
C LEU A 20 -1.70 2.61 10.85
N GLY A 21 -2.88 3.05 10.39
CA GLY A 21 -3.83 2.13 9.73
C GLY A 21 -3.27 1.44 8.48
N HIS A 22 -2.51 2.16 7.63
CA HIS A 22 -1.87 1.57 6.46
C HIS A 22 -0.76 0.58 6.87
N LEU A 23 0.01 0.93 7.92
CA LEU A 23 1.04 0.04 8.48
C LEU A 23 0.45 -1.27 8.98
N GLU A 24 -0.68 -1.20 9.69
CA GLU A 24 -1.34 -2.39 10.21
C GLU A 24 -1.85 -3.29 9.08
N LEU A 25 -2.42 -2.71 8.02
CA LEU A 25 -2.83 -3.47 6.84
C LEU A 25 -1.64 -4.19 6.18
N VAL A 26 -0.48 -3.54 6.04
CA VAL A 26 0.74 -4.16 5.50
C VAL A 26 1.24 -5.28 6.40
N LYS A 27 1.20 -5.11 7.73
CA LYS A 27 1.57 -6.17 8.69
C LYS A 27 0.66 -7.39 8.57
N GLN A 28 -0.65 -7.18 8.46
CA GLN A 28 -1.63 -8.26 8.28
C GLN A 28 -1.42 -8.99 6.93
N ALA A 29 -1.14 -8.25 5.86
CA ALA A 29 -0.82 -8.85 4.57
C ALA A 29 0.49 -9.68 4.63
N LYS A 30 1.50 -9.21 5.35
CA LYS A 30 2.79 -9.93 5.47
C LYS A 30 2.67 -11.29 6.14
N ILE A 31 1.68 -11.49 7.02
CA ILE A 31 1.43 -12.79 7.68
C ILE A 31 0.91 -13.83 6.68
N ASN A 32 0.11 -13.41 5.70
CA ASN A 32 -0.68 -14.30 4.86
C ASN A 32 -0.14 -14.44 3.43
N PHE A 33 0.72 -13.52 2.98
CA PHE A 33 1.16 -13.42 1.59
C PHE A 33 2.69 -13.31 1.48
N LYS A 34 3.26 -13.95 0.45
CA LYS A 34 4.71 -13.92 0.19
C LYS A 34 5.19 -12.63 -0.44
N GLU A 35 4.33 -11.95 -1.18
CA GLU A 35 4.64 -10.72 -1.90
C GLU A 35 3.50 -9.72 -1.70
N ILE A 36 3.86 -8.46 -1.47
CA ILE A 36 2.92 -7.35 -1.30
C ILE A 36 3.23 -6.32 -2.38
N ILE A 37 2.21 -5.94 -3.15
CA ILE A 37 2.26 -4.92 -4.18
C ILE A 37 1.50 -3.71 -3.65
N ILE A 38 2.20 -2.58 -3.51
CA ILE A 38 1.61 -1.31 -3.10
C ILE A 38 1.31 -0.50 -4.35
N VAL A 39 0.06 -0.10 -4.54
CA VAL A 39 -0.38 0.76 -5.64
C VAL A 39 -0.66 2.16 -5.10
N ILE A 40 0.14 3.13 -5.55
CA ILE A 40 -0.05 4.54 -5.24
C ILE A 40 -1.15 5.11 -6.15
N GLY A 41 -2.35 5.28 -5.59
CA GLY A 41 -3.47 5.92 -6.26
C GLY A 41 -3.31 7.43 -6.38
N SER A 42 -4.02 8.05 -7.32
CA SER A 42 -3.98 9.49 -7.58
C SER A 42 -2.56 10.01 -7.83
N SER A 43 -1.73 9.21 -8.50
CA SER A 43 -0.30 9.48 -8.70
C SER A 43 -0.02 10.73 -9.55
N GLN A 44 -0.98 11.13 -10.38
CA GLN A 44 -0.91 12.35 -11.18
C GLN A 44 -1.11 13.65 -10.37
N PHE A 45 -1.65 13.57 -9.15
CA PHE A 45 -1.86 14.74 -8.28
C PHE A 45 -0.75 14.86 -7.24
N ASN A 46 -0.24 16.08 -7.06
CA ASN A 46 0.84 16.41 -6.13
C ASN A 46 0.74 17.91 -5.75
N HIS A 47 1.32 18.29 -4.60
CA HIS A 47 1.35 19.67 -4.10
C HIS A 47 -0.04 20.34 -3.99
N LEU A 48 -1.09 19.55 -3.74
CA LEU A 48 -2.45 20.02 -3.45
C LEU A 48 -2.79 19.80 -1.98
N PHE A 49 -3.71 20.59 -1.41
CA PHE A 49 -4.16 20.39 -0.02
C PHE A 49 -4.63 18.95 0.26
N LYS A 50 -5.30 18.33 -0.71
CA LYS A 50 -5.81 16.96 -0.63
C LYS A 50 -4.76 15.89 -1.00
N ASP A 51 -3.76 16.25 -1.80
CA ASP A 51 -2.70 15.39 -2.34
C ASP A 51 -1.35 16.10 -2.20
N PRO A 52 -0.85 16.29 -0.96
CA PRO A 52 0.32 17.13 -0.71
C PRO A 52 1.63 16.50 -1.22
N PHE A 53 1.75 15.17 -1.19
CA PHE A 53 2.97 14.44 -1.55
C PHE A 53 2.92 13.91 -2.97
N THR A 54 4.06 13.93 -3.65
CA THR A 54 4.27 13.23 -4.92
C THR A 54 4.19 11.71 -4.74
N SER A 55 4.18 10.95 -5.84
CA SER A 55 4.22 9.48 -5.75
C SER A 55 5.56 8.93 -5.26
N GLY A 56 6.66 9.70 -5.38
CA GLY A 56 7.99 9.28 -4.91
C GLY A 56 8.23 9.57 -3.42
N GLU A 57 7.51 10.54 -2.86
CA GLU A 57 7.54 10.85 -1.42
C GLU A 57 6.66 9.90 -0.59
N ARG A 58 5.73 9.20 -1.25
CA ARG A 58 4.78 8.25 -0.64
C ARG A 58 5.29 6.83 -0.71
#